data_AF-A0A674P707-F1
#
_entry.id   AF-A0A674P707-F1
#
_cell.length_a   1.000
_cell.length_b   1.000
_cell.length_c   1.000
_cell.angle_alpha   90.00
_cell.angle_beta   90.00
_cell.angle_gamma   90.00
#
_symmetry.space_group_name_H-M   'P 1'
#
loop_
_entity.id
_entity.type
_entity.pdbx_description
1 polymer ?
#
loop_
_entity_poly.entity_id
_entity_poly.type
_entity_poly.pdbx_seq_one_letter_code
_entity_poly.pdbx_strand_id
1 'polypeptide(L)'
;KQRSGRKGTDSTPRTFIMKFLNYKDKEAVMKAARAKKQVHYKSHPVRLYHDVTAEMHKKQKEFEEARRQLRTLGLRYGQNYILELQGATKNKKD
;
A
#
# COMPACT_ATOMS: atom_id res chain seq x y z
N LYS A 1 -11.09 0.18 29.87
CA LYS A 1 -9.82 -0.46 29.45
C LYS A 1 -8.91 0.61 28.85
N GLN A 2 -8.09 1.25 29.68
CA GLN A 2 -7.16 2.31 29.28
C GLN A 2 -6.11 1.74 28.32
N ARG A 3 -5.97 2.30 27.12
CA ARG A 3 -4.82 1.99 26.25
C ARG A 3 -3.60 2.65 26.88
N SER A 4 -2.76 1.85 27.53
CA SER A 4 -1.45 2.26 28.01
C SER A 4 -0.62 2.73 26.82
N GLY A 5 -0.44 4.05 26.72
CA GLY A 5 0.50 4.64 25.77
C GLY A 5 1.91 4.18 26.12
N ARG A 6 2.53 3.41 25.23
CA ARG A 6 3.97 3.11 25.30
C ARG A 6 4.73 4.43 25.17
N LYS A 7 5.27 4.93 26.29
CA LYS A 7 6.30 5.97 26.29
C LYS A 7 7.67 5.29 26.21
N GLY A 8 8.30 5.44 25.04
CA GLY A 8 9.73 5.77 24.91
C GLY A 8 10.76 4.64 25.01
N THR A 9 11.09 4.02 23.86
CA THR A 9 12.48 3.87 23.33
C THR A 9 12.48 3.49 21.83
N ASP A 10 11.41 3.81 21.07
CA ASP A 10 11.39 3.58 19.61
C ASP A 10 12.11 4.74 18.90
N SER A 11 13.40 4.57 18.62
CA SER A 11 14.22 5.48 17.79
C SER A 11 13.82 5.49 16.31
N THR A 12 12.80 4.71 15.92
CA THR A 12 12.32 4.63 14.54
C THR A 12 11.39 5.81 14.23
N PRO A 13 11.61 6.55 13.13
CA PRO A 13 10.71 7.61 12.70
C PRO A 13 9.27 7.11 12.57
N ARG A 14 8.30 7.93 13.03
CA ARG A 14 6.88 7.65 12.82
C ARG A 14 6.52 7.79 11.34
N THR A 15 5.65 6.90 10.86
CA THR A 15 5.06 7.02 9.52
C THR A 15 4.18 8.27 9.44
N PHE A 16 4.23 8.98 8.32
CA PHE A 16 3.34 10.10 8.02
C PHE A 16 2.31 9.69 6.95
N ILE A 17 1.09 10.20 7.08
CA ILE A 17 0.03 9.99 6.10
C ILE A 17 -0.10 11.27 5.28
N MET A 18 0.01 11.14 3.96
CA MET A 18 -0.13 12.25 3.02
C MET A 18 -1.45 12.15 2.29
N LYS A 19 -2.32 13.15 2.48
CA LYS A 19 -3.57 13.29 1.74
C LYS A 19 -3.35 14.25 0.57
N PHE A 20 -3.43 13.72 -0.65
CA PHE A 20 -3.42 14.53 -1.86
C PHE A 20 -4.78 15.18 -2.08
N LEU A 21 -4.78 16.41 -2.60
CA LEU A 21 -6.00 17.08 -3.01
C LEU A 21 -6.62 16.42 -4.25
N ASN A 22 -5.79 16.04 -5.22
CA ASN A 22 -6.20 15.36 -6.45
C ASN A 22 -5.70 13.92 -6.47
N TYR A 23 -6.59 13.00 -6.85
CA TYR A 23 -6.27 11.58 -6.99
C TYR A 23 -5.23 11.30 -8.08
N LYS A 24 -5.24 12.06 -9.18
CA LYS A 24 -4.29 11.89 -10.29
C LYS A 24 -2.85 12.15 -9.83
N ASP A 25 -2.66 13.15 -8.97
CA ASP A 25 -1.34 13.50 -8.43
C ASP A 25 -0.81 12.40 -7.51
N LYS A 26 -1.69 11.84 -6.66
CA LYS A 26 -1.37 10.65 -5.86
C LYS A 26 -0.86 9.51 -6.74
N GLU A 27 -1.60 9.17 -7.81
CA GLU A 27 -1.20 8.09 -8.70
C GLU A 27 0.12 8.38 -9.42
N ALA A 28 0.32 9.62 -9.89
CA ALA A 28 1.55 10.02 -10.55
C ALA A 28 2.77 9.86 -9.62
N VAL A 29 2.65 10.33 -8.38
CA VAL A 29 3.71 10.18 -7.36
C VAL A 29 3.99 8.71 -7.07
N MET A 30 2.95 7.88 -6.91
CA MET A 30 3.13 6.45 -6.63
C MET A 30 3.73 5.69 -7.81
N LYS A 31 3.38 6.04 -9.05
CA LYS A 31 4.00 5.48 -10.26
C LYS A 31 5.47 5.89 -10.37
N ALA A 32 5.78 7.16 -10.14
CA ALA A 32 7.15 7.66 -10.16
C ALA A 32 8.02 6.99 -9.08
N ALA A 33 7.50 6.82 -7.86
CA ALA A 33 8.19 6.14 -6.78
C ALA A 33 8.52 4.67 -7.12
N ARG A 34 7.57 3.95 -7.73
CA ARG A 34 7.76 2.56 -8.17
C ARG A 34 8.80 2.45 -9.28
N ALA A 35 8.74 3.34 -10.28
CA ALA A 35 9.70 3.37 -11.38
C ALA A 35 11.11 3.65 -10.88
N LYS A 36 11.26 4.57 -9.91
CA LYS A 36 12.56 4.93 -9.32
C LYS A 36 13.14 3.83 -8.42
N LYS A 37 12.32 2.89 -7.93
CA LYS A 37 12.64 1.80 -6.98
C LYS A 37 13.09 2.26 -5.59
N GLN A 38 13.99 3.24 -5.51
CA GLN A 38 14.51 3.80 -4.26
C GLN A 38 14.34 5.32 -4.23
N VAL A 39 13.53 5.80 -3.29
CA VAL A 39 13.31 7.23 -3.06
C VAL A 39 14.18 7.65 -1.87
N HIS A 40 14.90 8.76 -1.98
CA HIS A 40 15.74 9.29 -0.91
C HIS A 40 15.25 10.67 -0.48
N TYR A 41 15.25 10.91 0.83
CA TYR A 41 15.05 12.23 1.44
C TYR A 41 16.26 12.55 2.31
N LYS A 42 16.98 13.64 2.03
CA LYS A 42 18.22 14.01 2.74
C LYS A 42 19.18 12.82 2.89
N SER A 43 19.41 12.09 1.80
CA SER A 43 20.24 10.86 1.76
C SER A 43 19.71 9.63 2.49
N HIS A 44 18.51 9.69 3.09
CA HIS A 44 17.89 8.55 3.75
C HIS A 44 16.85 7.88 2.84
N PRO A 45 16.86 6.55 2.67
CA PRO A 45 15.87 5.87 1.86
C PRO A 45 14.49 5.94 2.54
N VAL A 46 13.49 6.37 1.78
CA VAL A 46 12.09 6.45 2.21
C VAL A 46 11.25 5.52 1.35
N ARG A 47 10.28 4.87 1.98
CA ARG A 47 9.34 3.97 1.30
C ARG A 47 7.96 4.61 1.25
N LEU A 48 7.37 4.61 0.07
CA LEU A 48 6.03 5.12 -0.18
C LEU A 48 5.09 3.94 -0.45
N TYR A 49 3.99 3.89 0.28
CA TYR A 49 2.97 2.84 0.18
C TYR A 49 1.60 3.46 -0.03
N HIS A 50 0.68 2.68 -0.60
CA HIS A 50 -0.72 3.08 -0.64
C HIS A 50 -1.34 2.89 0.74
N ASP A 51 -2.11 3.87 1.17
CA ASP A 51 -2.97 3.75 2.34
C ASP A 51 -4.17 2.86 1.98
N VAL A 52 -4.24 1.67 2.58
CA VAL A 52 -5.27 0.66 2.35
C VAL A 52 -5.78 0.14 3.68
N THR A 53 -7.00 -0.38 3.70
CA THR A 53 -7.61 -0.87 4.95
C THR A 53 -6.87 -2.09 5.49
N ALA A 54 -7.03 -2.34 6.79
CA ALA A 54 -6.42 -3.51 7.43
C ALA A 54 -6.88 -4.83 6.80
N GLU A 55 -8.11 -4.91 6.32
CA GLU A 55 -8.65 -6.08 5.62
C GLU A 55 -7.97 -6.30 4.28
N MET A 56 -7.73 -5.23 3.51
CA MET A 56 -6.95 -5.32 2.26
C MET A 56 -5.53 -5.80 2.53
N HIS A 57 -4.90 -5.33 3.62
CA HIS A 57 -3.59 -5.81 4.02
C HIS A 57 -3.59 -7.32 4.38
N LYS A 58 -4.62 -7.80 5.07
CA LYS A 58 -4.77 -9.24 5.38
C LYS A 58 -4.89 -10.07 4.10
N LYS A 59 -5.79 -9.68 3.19
CA LYS A 59 -5.93 -10.32 1.87
C LYS A 59 -4.61 -10.34 1.11
N GLN A 60 -3.87 -9.22 1.09
CA GLN A 60 -2.56 -9.16 0.45
C GLN A 60 -1.54 -10.12 1.07
N LYS A 61 -1.59 -10.30 2.39
CA LYS A 61 -0.71 -11.22 3.12
C LYS A 61 -1.01 -12.69 2.77
N GLU A 62 -2.26 -13.05 2.53
CA GLU A 62 -2.64 -14.40 2.10
C GLU A 62 -1.97 -14.77 0.76
N PHE A 63 -1.76 -13.80 -0.13
CA PHE A 63 -1.06 -14.02 -1.41
C PHE A 63 0.48 -13.97 -1.31
N GLU A 64 1.05 -13.74 -0.12
CA GLU A 64 2.51 -13.56 0.04
C GLU A 64 3.29 -14.84 -0.32
N GLU A 65 2.74 -16.01 -0.02
CA GLU A 65 3.37 -17.30 -0.32
C GLU A 65 3.41 -17.57 -1.83
N ALA A 66 2.27 -17.44 -2.51
CA ALA A 66 2.20 -17.53 -3.97
C ALA A 66 3.15 -16.54 -4.64
N ARG A 67 3.25 -15.32 -4.09
CA ARG A 67 4.16 -14.28 -4.56
C ARG A 67 5.64 -14.67 -4.39
N ARG A 68 5.98 -15.36 -3.30
CA ARG A 68 7.34 -15.88 -3.07
C ARG A 68 7.68 -16.95 -4.11
N GLN A 69 6.76 -17.89 -4.36
CA GLN A 69 6.94 -18.93 -5.37
C GLN A 69 7.14 -18.36 -6.77
N LEU A 70 6.27 -17.42 -7.19
CA LEU A 70 6.40 -16.74 -8.48
C LEU A 70 7.73 -15.97 -8.62
N ARG A 71 8.24 -15.40 -7.52
CA ARG A 71 9.54 -14.71 -7.51
C ARG A 71 10.69 -15.69 -7.72
N THR A 72 10.64 -16.87 -7.11
CA THR A 72 11.64 -17.93 -7.28
C THR A 72 11.64 -18.44 -8.72
N LEU A 73 10.48 -18.54 -9.35
CA LEU A 73 10.32 -18.94 -10.75
C LEU A 73 10.69 -17.83 -11.76
N GLY A 74 11.10 -16.64 -11.30
CA GLY A 74 11.44 -15.51 -12.18
C GLY A 74 10.26 -14.89 -12.92
N LEU A 75 9.03 -15.26 -12.57
CA LEU A 75 7.82 -14.75 -13.21
C LEU A 75 7.53 -13.32 -12.71
N ARG A 76 7.29 -12.41 -13.66
CA ARG A 76 6.84 -11.06 -13.32
C ARG A 76 5.40 -11.12 -12.84
N TYR A 77 5.17 -10.68 -11.62
CA TYR A 77 3.83 -10.51 -11.06
C TYR A 77 3.64 -9.07 -10.59
N GLY A 78 2.43 -8.54 -10.73
CA GLY A 78 2.05 -7.23 -10.26
C GLY A 78 1.09 -7.33 -9.09
N GLN A 79 1.31 -6.56 -8.03
CA GLN A 79 0.26 -6.32 -7.03
C GLN A 79 -0.62 -5.18 -7.54
N ASN A 80 -1.69 -5.54 -8.24
CA ASN A 80 -2.76 -4.59 -8.52
C ASN A 80 -3.57 -4.45 -7.23
N TYR A 81 -3.72 -3.22 -6.72
CA TYR A 81 -4.71 -3.01 -5.67
C TYR A 81 -6.07 -3.24 -6.31
N ILE A 82 -6.80 -4.23 -5.82
CA ILE A 82 -8.21 -4.35 -6.10
C ILE A 82 -8.83 -3.10 -5.44
N LEU A 83 -9.10 -2.08 -6.25
CA LEU A 83 -10.14 -1.13 -5.90
C LEU A 83 -11.39 -1.99 -5.81
N GLU A 84 -11.94 -2.11 -4.60
CA GLU A 84 -13.28 -2.64 -4.44
C GLU A 84 -14.15 -1.87 -5.43
N LEU A 85 -14.63 -2.56 -6.47
CA LEU A 85 -15.60 -2.03 -7.40
C LEU A 85 -16.75 -1.50 -6.55
N GLN A 86 -16.93 -0.17 -6.53
CA GLN A 86 -18.19 0.40 -6.11
C GLN A 86 -19.28 -0.35 -6.88
N GLY A 87 -20.18 -0.99 -6.14
CA GLY A 87 -21.19 -1.88 -6.69
C GLY A 87 -21.94 -1.23 -7.85
N ALA A 88 -21.75 -1.78 -9.05
CA ALA A 88 -22.78 -1.69 -10.07
C ALA A 88 -23.85 -2.70 -9.68
N THR A 89 -24.71 -2.36 -8.72
CA THR A 89 -26.02 -3.01 -8.58
C THR A 89 -26.84 -2.65 -9.81
N LYS A 90 -26.64 -3.39 -10.90
CA LYS A 90 -27.65 -3.45 -11.96
C LYS A 90 -28.84 -4.20 -11.39
N ASN A 91 -29.70 -3.51 -10.64
CA ASN A 91 -31.09 -3.88 -10.52
C ASN A 91 -31.70 -3.78 -11.92
N LYS A 92 -31.66 -4.88 -12.66
CA LYS A 92 -32.49 -5.05 -13.86
C LYS A 92 -33.82 -5.56 -13.32
N LYS A 93 -34.77 -4.64 -13.17
CA LYS A 93 -36.18 -4.97 -12.99
C LYS A 93 -36.60 -5.79 -14.21
N ASP A 94 -37.13 -6.98 -13.93
CA ASP A 94 -38.05 -7.69 -14.82
C ASP A 94 -39.32 -6.85 -15.05
#